data_AF-A0A6V8P297-F1
#
_entry.id   AF-A0A6V8P297-F1
#
_cell.length_a   1.000
_cell.length_b   1.000
_cell.length_c   1.000
_cell.angle_alpha   90.00
_cell.angle_beta   90.00
_cell.angle_gamma   90.00
#
_symmetry.space_group_name_H-M   'P 1'
#
loop_
_entity.id
_entity.type
_entity.pdbx_description
1 polymer ?
#
loop_
_entity_poly.entity_id
_entity_poly.type
_entity_poly.pdbx_seq_one_letter_code
_entity_poly.pdbx_strand_id
1 'polypeptide(L)'
;PPAIAADSEAEQLFRQQMEQLRQAYQVLCGMVHREDARYLLPNACETKLVFTMNARSLHNFFVTRCCNRAQWEIRLLAETIYQEVKRVAPNLFASAGPACVSQGVCPEGEMTCGEIADVLEKFRKM
;
A
#
# COMPACT_ATOMS: atom_id res chain seq x y z
N PRO A 1 -7.56 8.10 1.91
CA PRO A 1 -7.46 7.25 3.13
C PRO A 1 -8.83 6.83 3.65
N PRO A 2 -9.05 5.55 4.05
CA PRO A 2 -10.37 5.04 4.43
C PRO A 2 -11.04 5.86 5.53
N ALA A 3 -10.31 6.27 6.56
CA ALA A 3 -10.85 7.07 7.65
C ALA A 3 -11.36 8.45 7.18
N ILE A 4 -10.67 9.08 6.23
CA ILE A 4 -11.11 10.36 5.63
C ILE A 4 -12.33 10.15 4.74
N ALA A 5 -12.39 9.04 3.99
CA ALA A 5 -13.49 8.75 3.08
C ALA A 5 -14.76 8.25 3.80
N ALA A 6 -14.65 7.79 5.05
CA ALA A 6 -15.78 7.34 5.85
C ALA A 6 -16.59 8.50 6.47
N ASP A 7 -15.98 9.68 6.60
CA ASP A 7 -16.58 10.89 7.15
C ASP A 7 -16.79 11.92 6.02
N SER A 8 -18.05 12.26 5.76
CA SER A 8 -18.40 13.18 4.67
C SER A 8 -17.82 14.57 4.82
N GLU A 9 -17.70 15.08 6.05
CA GLU A 9 -17.14 16.42 6.30
C GLU A 9 -15.62 16.38 6.12
N ALA A 10 -14.96 15.34 6.65
CA ALA A 10 -13.53 15.14 6.46
C ALA A 10 -13.16 14.97 4.98
N GLU A 11 -13.95 14.20 4.22
CA GLU A 11 -13.74 14.03 2.79
C GLU A 11 -13.89 15.35 2.02
N GLN A 12 -14.93 16.13 2.31
CA GLN A 12 -15.15 17.43 1.68
C GLN A 12 -13.99 18.39 1.96
N LEU A 13 -13.57 18.52 3.22
CA LEU A 13 -12.43 19.33 3.61
C LEU A 13 -11.16 18.87 2.88
N PHE A 14 -10.89 17.56 2.88
CA PHE A 14 -9.73 16.99 2.21
C PHE A 14 -9.72 17.35 0.71
N ARG A 15 -10.84 17.14 0.00
CA ARG A 15 -10.95 17.46 -1.43
C ARG A 15 -10.75 18.95 -1.70
N GLN A 16 -11.33 19.82 -0.88
CA GLN A 16 -11.15 21.26 -1.00
C GLN A 16 -9.67 21.65 -0.85
N GLN A 17 -8.97 21.11 0.15
CA GLN A 17 -7.56 21.41 0.37
C GLN A 17 -6.68 20.87 -0.76
N MET A 18 -6.95 19.66 -1.26
CA MET A 18 -6.21 19.11 -2.42
C MET A 18 -6.36 20.01 -3.66
N GLU A 19 -7.56 20.54 -3.90
CA GLU A 19 -7.82 21.45 -5.03
C GLU A 19 -7.10 22.79 -4.86
N GLN A 20 -7.10 23.35 -3.65
CA GLN A 20 -6.35 24.58 -3.35
C GLN A 20 -4.84 24.39 -3.57
N LEU A 21 -4.26 23.29 -3.08
CA LEU A 21 -2.86 22.95 -3.31
C LEU A 21 -2.55 22.79 -4.79
N ARG A 22 -3.43 22.14 -5.56
CA ARG A 22 -3.29 21.97 -7.01
C ARG A 22 -3.24 23.32 -7.73
N GLN A 23 -4.16 24.23 -7.40
CA GLN A 23 -4.20 25.58 -7.98
C GLN A 23 -2.95 26.38 -7.65
N ALA A 24 -2.53 26.38 -6.38
CA ALA A 24 -1.31 27.05 -5.94
C ALA A 24 -0.06 26.49 -6.62
N TYR A 25 0.03 25.16 -6.78
CA TYR A 25 1.11 24.52 -7.53
C TYR A 25 1.17 25.00 -9.00
N GLN A 26 0.02 25.15 -9.66
CA GLN A 26 -0.04 25.66 -11.04
C GLN A 26 0.48 27.09 -11.14
N VAL A 27 0.15 27.96 -10.19
CA VAL A 27 0.69 29.33 -10.12
C VAL A 27 2.20 29.31 -9.90
N LEU A 28 2.68 28.51 -8.94
CA LEU A 28 4.11 28.38 -8.66
C LEU A 28 4.91 27.88 -9.87
N CYS A 29 4.35 26.96 -10.68
CA CYS A 29 4.99 26.50 -11.91
C CYS A 29 5.20 27.60 -12.95
N GLY A 30 4.46 28.72 -12.87
CA GLY A 30 4.69 29.91 -13.70
C GLY A 30 5.73 30.88 -13.15
N MET A 31 6.18 30.67 -11.90
CA MET A 31 7.08 31.58 -11.18
C MET A 31 8.48 30.97 -10.93
N VAL A 32 8.54 29.66 -10.68
CA VAL A 32 9.77 28.92 -10.35
C VAL A 32 9.85 27.60 -11.10
N HIS A 33 11.00 26.93 -11.04
CA HIS A 33 11.16 25.60 -11.61
C HIS A 33 10.20 24.59 -10.97
N ARG A 34 9.73 23.61 -11.75
CA ARG A 34 8.76 22.60 -11.29
C ARG A 34 9.28 21.77 -10.11
N GLU A 35 10.60 21.58 -10.02
CA GLU A 35 11.26 20.87 -8.93
C GLU A 35 11.20 21.60 -7.58
N ASP A 36 11.11 22.93 -7.60
CA ASP A 36 10.89 23.76 -6.41
C ASP A 36 9.39 23.90 -6.13
N ALA A 37 8.57 24.09 -7.17
CA ALA A 37 7.12 24.20 -7.01
C ALA A 37 6.51 22.95 -6.36
N ARG A 38 7.05 21.75 -6.65
CA ARG A 38 6.52 20.49 -6.12
C ARG A 38 6.72 20.30 -4.60
N TYR A 39 7.49 21.15 -3.93
CA TYR A 39 7.57 21.14 -2.46
C TYR A 39 6.22 21.43 -1.79
N LEU A 40 5.26 21.99 -2.54
CA LEU A 40 3.89 22.18 -2.09
C LEU A 40 3.03 20.90 -2.17
N LEU A 41 3.41 19.93 -3.00
CA LEU A 41 2.56 18.77 -3.27
C LEU A 41 2.47 17.85 -2.03
N PRO A 42 1.27 17.34 -1.71
CA PRO A 42 1.06 16.50 -0.52
C PRO A 42 1.51 15.06 -0.77
N ASN A 43 1.70 14.30 0.32
CA ASN A 43 1.96 12.86 0.27
C ASN A 43 0.85 12.05 -0.45
N ALA A 44 -0.37 12.60 -0.50
CA ALA A 44 -1.50 11.99 -1.19
C ALA A 44 -1.46 12.16 -2.72
N CYS A 45 -0.45 12.85 -3.27
CA CYS A 45 -0.29 12.98 -4.71
C CYS A 45 -0.08 11.60 -5.35
N GLU A 46 -0.90 11.27 -6.35
CA GLU A 46 -0.77 10.02 -7.09
C GLU A 46 0.59 9.97 -7.79
N THR A 47 1.24 8.81 -7.73
CA THR A 47 2.46 8.52 -8.48
C THR A 47 2.30 7.20 -9.22
N LYS A 48 2.86 7.13 -10.43
CA LYS A 48 2.85 5.93 -11.25
C LYS A 48 4.24 5.33 -11.25
N LEU A 49 4.33 4.04 -10.93
CA LEU A 49 5.59 3.33 -10.79
C LEU A 49 5.57 2.08 -11.65
N VAL A 50 6.67 1.84 -12.36
CA VAL A 50 6.97 0.56 -13.00
C VAL A 50 8.16 -0.04 -12.27
N PHE A 51 8.02 -1.26 -11.80
CA PHE A 51 9.08 -1.97 -11.09
C PHE A 51 9.14 -3.43 -11.53
N THR A 52 10.29 -4.05 -11.32
CA THR A 52 10.50 -5.48 -11.60
C THR A 52 11.11 -6.12 -10.37
N MET A 53 10.58 -7.28 -9.99
CA MET A 53 11.08 -8.08 -8.90
C MET A 53 11.16 -9.54 -9.35
N ASN A 54 12.26 -10.20 -9.02
CA ASN A 54 12.32 -11.66 -9.14
C ASN A 54 11.45 -12.32 -8.05
N ALA A 55 11.23 -13.63 -8.16
CA ALA A 55 10.39 -14.37 -7.22
C ALA A 55 10.87 -14.27 -5.76
N ARG A 56 12.19 -14.32 -5.52
CA ARG A 56 12.75 -14.20 -4.16
C ARG A 56 12.45 -12.82 -3.55
N SER A 57 12.59 -11.76 -4.34
CA SER A 57 12.26 -10.39 -3.94
C SER A 57 10.77 -10.24 -3.65
N LEU A 58 9.90 -10.85 -4.48
CA LEU A 58 8.45 -10.86 -4.24
C LEU A 58 8.09 -11.57 -2.94
N HIS A 59 8.67 -12.74 -2.67
CA HIS A 59 8.46 -13.46 -1.40
C HIS A 59 8.83 -12.58 -0.19
N ASN A 60 10.01 -11.95 -0.22
CA ASN A 60 10.42 -11.02 0.84
C ASN A 60 9.48 -9.80 0.96
N PHE A 61 9.03 -9.26 -0.18
CA PHE A 61 8.09 -8.16 -0.21
C PHE A 61 6.75 -8.53 0.44
N PHE A 62 6.18 -9.70 0.11
CA PHE A 62 4.92 -10.15 0.69
C PHE A 62 5.01 -10.42 2.20
N VAL A 63 6.12 -11.01 2.67
CA VAL A 63 6.36 -11.28 4.10
C VAL A 63 6.14 -10.03 4.95
N THR A 64 6.61 -8.88 4.46
CA THR A 64 6.55 -7.61 5.18
C THR A 64 5.31 -6.79 4.83
N ARG A 65 4.95 -6.70 3.54
CA ARG A 65 3.93 -5.75 3.07
C ARG A 65 2.51 -6.31 3.12
N CYS A 66 2.33 -7.63 3.16
CA CYS A 66 1.02 -8.22 3.41
C CYS A 66 0.67 -8.33 4.91
N CYS A 67 1.56 -7.88 5.81
CA CYS A 67 1.30 -7.92 7.25
C CYS A 67 0.22 -6.90 7.66
N ASN A 68 -0.69 -7.26 8.57
CA ASN A 68 -1.72 -6.33 9.07
C ASN A 68 -1.15 -5.09 9.80
N ARG A 69 0.12 -5.12 10.20
CA ARG A 69 0.84 -3.94 10.73
C ARG A 69 1.33 -2.98 9.66
N ALA A 70 1.48 -3.43 8.42
CA ALA A 70 1.87 -2.55 7.33
C ALA A 70 0.75 -1.53 7.06
N GLN A 71 1.12 -0.33 6.63
CA GLN A 71 0.17 0.71 6.24
C GLN A 71 -0.81 0.16 5.20
N TRP A 72 -2.10 0.45 5.37
CA TRP A 72 -3.18 -0.13 4.59
C TRP A 72 -2.99 0.03 3.07
N GLU A 73 -2.42 1.16 2.61
CA GLU A 73 -2.10 1.41 1.18
C GLU A 73 -1.15 0.39 0.60
N ILE A 74 0.01 0.20 1.24
CA ILE A 74 1.02 -0.74 0.72
C ILE A 74 0.58 -2.19 0.89
N ARG A 75 -0.25 -2.48 1.91
CA ARG A 75 -0.85 -3.79 2.09
C ARG A 75 -1.82 -4.13 0.97
N LEU A 76 -2.71 -3.21 0.60
CA LEU A 76 -3.63 -3.39 -0.51
C LEU A 76 -2.89 -3.58 -1.85
N LEU A 77 -1.83 -2.79 -2.08
CA LEU A 77 -0.98 -2.96 -3.24
C LEU A 77 -0.32 -4.34 -3.26
N ALA A 78 0.26 -4.77 -2.13
CA ALA A 78 0.94 -6.06 -2.03
C ALA A 78 -0.02 -7.25 -2.21
N GLU A 79 -1.23 -7.18 -1.67
CA GLU A 79 -2.27 -8.19 -1.85
C GLU A 79 -2.73 -8.29 -3.30
N THR A 80 -2.91 -7.15 -3.98
CA THR A 80 -3.22 -7.12 -5.41
C THR A 80 -2.10 -7.77 -6.24
N ILE A 81 -0.83 -7.41 -5.96
CA ILE A 81 0.33 -8.01 -6.64
C ILE A 81 0.36 -9.53 -6.38
N TYR A 82 0.14 -9.96 -5.14
CA TYR A 82 0.09 -11.38 -4.76
C TYR A 82 -0.92 -12.16 -5.61
N GLN A 83 -2.15 -11.65 -5.77
CA GLN A 83 -3.18 -12.29 -6.58
C GLN A 83 -2.75 -12.44 -8.04
N GLU A 84 -2.18 -11.39 -8.64
CA GLU A 84 -1.72 -11.43 -10.04
C GLU A 84 -0.57 -12.42 -10.24
N VAL A 85 0.42 -12.44 -9.34
CA VAL A 85 1.55 -13.38 -9.50
C VAL A 85 1.15 -14.82 -9.20
N LYS A 86 0.22 -15.05 -8.26
CA LYS A 86 -0.33 -16.39 -7.98
C LYS A 86 -1.14 -16.92 -9.15
N ARG A 87 -1.88 -16.05 -9.85
CA ARG A 87 -2.59 -16.41 -11.09
C ARG A 87 -1.63 -16.88 -12.18
N VAL A 88 -0.46 -16.24 -12.31
CA VAL A 88 0.53 -16.57 -13.34
C VAL A 88 1.39 -17.79 -12.96
N ALA A 89 1.82 -17.89 -11.70
CA ALA A 89 2.72 -18.93 -11.22
C ALA A 89 2.26 -19.51 -9.87
N PRO A 90 1.15 -20.28 -9.84
CA PRO A 90 0.50 -20.71 -8.60
C PRO A 90 1.41 -21.55 -7.71
N ASN A 91 2.17 -22.48 -8.28
CA ASN A 91 3.07 -23.34 -7.51
C ASN A 91 4.20 -22.55 -6.83
N LEU A 92 4.66 -21.45 -7.45
CA LEU A 92 5.74 -20.63 -6.91
C LEU A 92 5.30 -19.73 -5.76
N PHE A 93 4.01 -19.37 -5.74
CA PHE A 93 3.42 -18.44 -4.77
C PHE A 93 2.36 -19.09 -3.88
N ALA A 94 2.22 -20.42 -3.89
CA ALA A 94 1.23 -21.16 -3.11
C ALA A 94 1.30 -20.87 -1.60
N SER A 95 2.52 -20.69 -1.08
CA SER A 95 2.80 -20.35 0.32
C SER A 95 3.24 -18.89 0.51
N ALA A 96 3.14 -18.03 -0.50
CA ALA A 96 3.49 -16.62 -0.35
C ALA A 96 2.42 -15.87 0.47
N GLY A 97 2.85 -14.80 1.13
CA GLY A 97 2.00 -13.99 2.00
C GLY A 97 2.81 -13.36 3.13
N PRO A 98 2.16 -12.82 4.17
CA PRO A 98 2.85 -12.35 5.37
C PRO A 98 3.59 -13.50 6.08
N ALA A 99 4.47 -13.18 7.02
CA ALA A 99 5.25 -14.18 7.75
C ALA A 99 4.39 -15.29 8.40
N CYS A 100 3.23 -14.95 8.97
CA CYS A 100 2.35 -15.95 9.57
C CYS A 100 1.75 -16.94 8.57
N VAL A 101 1.63 -16.56 7.29
CA VAL A 101 1.17 -17.45 6.20
C VAL A 101 2.34 -18.26 5.63
N SER A 102 3.44 -17.58 5.32
CA SER A 102 4.58 -18.19 4.62
C SER A 102 5.51 -19.01 5.51
N GLN A 103 5.65 -18.62 6.78
CA GLN A 103 6.55 -19.21 7.75
C GLN A 103 5.79 -19.90 8.89
N GLY A 104 4.48 -19.67 9.02
CA GLY A 104 3.65 -20.22 10.09
C GLY A 104 3.83 -19.55 11.44
N VAL A 105 4.64 -18.49 11.53
CA VAL A 105 4.94 -17.78 12.80
C VAL A 105 4.76 -16.27 12.60
N CYS A 106 4.32 -15.58 13.65
CA CYS A 106 4.31 -14.11 13.68
C CYS A 106 5.65 -13.61 14.26
N PRO A 107 6.51 -12.94 13.47
CA PRO A 107 7.82 -12.47 13.94
C PRO A 107 7.72 -11.21 14.82
N GLU A 108 6.54 -10.61 14.93
CA GLU A 108 6.31 -9.32 15.58
C GLU A 108 6.29 -9.41 17.13
N GLY A 109 6.24 -10.63 17.69
CA GLY A 109 6.24 -10.85 19.14
C GLY A 109 5.09 -10.11 19.82
N GLU A 110 5.41 -9.25 20.79
CA GLU A 110 4.45 -8.38 21.51
C GLU A 110 3.65 -7.47 20.58
N MET A 111 4.19 -7.12 19.41
CA MET A 111 3.55 -6.25 18.43
C MET A 111 2.61 -7.00 17.48
N THR A 112 2.30 -8.27 17.74
CA THR A 112 1.36 -9.05 16.93
C THR A 112 0.01 -8.34 16.77
N CYS A 113 -0.60 -8.47 15.59
CA CYS A 113 -1.95 -7.95 15.35
C CYS A 113 -3.04 -8.78 16.06
N GLY A 114 -2.71 -10.00 16.53
CA GLY A 114 -3.69 -10.92 17.15
C GLY A 114 -4.60 -11.66 16.18
N GLU A 115 -4.59 -11.33 14.89
CA GLU A 115 -5.54 -11.81 13.88
C GLU A 115 -4.97 -12.94 12.99
N ILE A 116 -4.07 -13.77 13.52
CA ILE A 116 -3.34 -14.78 12.71
C ILE A 116 -4.32 -15.75 12.01
N ALA A 117 -5.36 -16.19 12.70
CA ALA A 117 -6.36 -17.11 12.14
C ALA A 117 -7.08 -16.48 10.93
N ASP A 118 -7.52 -15.23 11.05
CA ASP A 118 -8.23 -14.51 9.99
C ASP A 118 -7.32 -14.25 8.77
N VAL A 119 -6.04 -13.92 9.02
CA VAL A 119 -5.05 -13.76 7.96
C VAL A 119 -4.83 -15.07 7.20
N LEU A 120 -4.70 -16.20 7.92
CA LEU A 120 -4.56 -17.52 7.29
C LEU A 120 -5.79 -17.87 6.45
N GLU A 121 -6.99 -17.61 6.95
CA GLU A 121 -8.23 -17.85 6.20
C GLU A 121 -8.33 -16.96 4.96
N LYS A 122 -7.99 -15.67 5.09
CA LYS A 122 -7.96 -14.72 3.98
C LYS A 122 -7.05 -15.20 2.85
N PHE A 123 -5.81 -15.57 3.15
CA PHE A 123 -4.83 -16.01 2.14
C PHE A 123 -5.15 -17.40 1.55
N ARG A 124 -5.93 -18.24 2.24
CA ARG A 124 -6.46 -19.48 1.68
C ARG A 124 -7.55 -19.24 0.64
N LYS A 125 -8.34 -18.16 0.78
CA LYS A 125 -9.43 -17.79 -0.13
C LYS A 125 -8.97 -16.96 -1.34
N MET A 126 -7.86 -16.23 -1.20
CA MET A 126 -7.20 -15.48 -2.28
C MET A 126 -6.43 -16.41 -3.22
#